data_AF-A0A961TZX1-F1
#
_entry.id   AF-A0A961TZX1-F1
#
_cell.length_a   1.000
_cell.length_b   1.000
_cell.length_c   1.000
_cell.angle_alpha   90.00
_cell.angle_beta   90.00
_cell.angle_gamma   90.00
#
_symmetry.space_group_name_H-M   'P 1'
#
loop_
_entity.id
_entity.type
_entity.pdbx_description
1 polymer ?
#
loop_
_entity_poly.entity_id
_entity_poly.type
_entity_poly.pdbx_seq_one_letter_code
_entity_poly.pdbx_strand_id
1 'polypeptide(L)'
;MPTEALALPWVLPSLTWWVPSGPWAKVTQSPKMLIFSRFRATPQSLAALVSLEVERKCVAKSNLPYAAAWKKRHLNPKPNQGPTLALFHPSPFLIRAVDPLDVKGKAAIKQIRARARQQIIRALPPSIAPEAPNARSNRRRKPAWAILAAIERAQKAPLAREFAAVQKNWGRVAPKDATLQTLLKQRQEAEAITWLSRWELDALVDMALGAPGVVTGRALYRHLPELFDYREQHFARLVRFCWTRLRTYLDRPVFWSILPGEDATQKYQNACVDGCLEAVLDEHFWLRKSKVNPDGLIEDLSAALAANVGTFGFKGAKKKDKIRIRCHAAVPFGGTETETHRQDHDDNEPPPARSEEIRSAFNTPFWPHVLATTSVGQEGLDFHSWCD
;
A
#
# COMPACT_ATOMS: atom_id res chain seq x y z
N MET A 1 5.35 14.71 18.82
CA MET A 1 5.62 13.97 17.57
C MET A 1 5.49 14.91 16.38
N PRO A 2 6.44 14.87 15.43
CA PRO A 2 6.32 15.62 14.18
C PRO A 2 5.08 15.19 13.40
N THR A 3 4.29 16.15 12.91
CA THR A 3 3.08 15.87 12.13
C THR A 3 3.41 15.13 10.83
N GLU A 4 4.60 15.35 10.30
CA GLU A 4 5.12 14.73 9.09
C GLU A 4 5.29 13.21 9.26
N ALA A 5 5.67 12.75 10.46
CA ALA A 5 5.76 11.32 10.77
C ALA A 5 4.37 10.69 10.86
N LEU A 6 3.39 11.40 11.44
CA LEU A 6 1.99 10.98 11.49
C LEU A 6 1.34 10.96 10.09
N ALA A 7 1.87 11.73 9.15
CA ALA A 7 1.41 11.77 7.77
C ALA A 7 1.87 10.58 6.91
N LEU A 8 2.79 9.72 7.41
CA LEU A 8 3.33 8.60 6.65
C LEU A 8 2.33 7.46 6.48
N PRO A 9 2.27 6.81 5.31
CA PRO A 9 1.35 5.69 5.11
C PRO A 9 1.70 4.45 5.92
N TRP A 10 2.93 4.29 6.40
CA TRP A 10 3.32 3.22 7.30
C TRP A 10 4.55 3.61 8.13
N VAL A 11 4.79 2.89 9.22
CA VAL A 11 5.97 3.03 10.08
C VAL A 11 7.16 2.21 9.56
N LEU A 12 8.37 2.54 9.99
CA LEU A 12 9.55 1.74 9.68
C LEU A 12 9.48 0.35 10.36
N PRO A 13 10.07 -0.69 9.74
CA PRO A 13 10.19 -1.99 10.38
C PRO A 13 11.24 -1.94 11.51
N SER A 14 11.17 -2.89 12.43
CA SER A 14 12.19 -3.09 13.47
C SER A 14 13.57 -3.39 12.84
N LEU A 15 13.58 -4.09 11.70
CA LEU A 15 14.80 -4.37 10.93
C LEU A 15 14.67 -3.91 9.47
N THR A 16 15.27 -2.76 9.16
CA THR A 16 15.36 -2.25 7.80
C THR A 16 16.38 -3.04 6.97
N TRP A 17 16.01 -3.48 5.77
CA TRP A 17 16.92 -4.21 4.87
C TRP A 17 17.99 -3.33 4.20
N TRP A 18 17.70 -2.03 4.08
CA TRP A 18 18.65 -0.99 3.68
C TRP A 18 18.34 0.28 4.47
N VAL A 19 19.22 1.28 4.40
CA VAL A 19 19.03 2.55 5.11
C VAL A 19 17.80 3.28 4.55
N PRO A 20 16.79 3.61 5.38
CA PRO A 20 15.64 4.39 4.95
C PRO A 20 16.02 5.76 4.39
N SER A 21 15.25 6.26 3.45
CA SER A 21 15.44 7.55 2.79
C SER A 21 14.15 8.38 2.73
N GLY A 22 14.18 9.53 2.06
CA GLY A 22 13.00 10.36 1.87
C GLY A 22 12.37 10.82 3.18
N PRO A 23 11.02 10.84 3.28
CA PRO A 23 10.31 11.22 4.50
C PRO A 23 10.62 10.33 5.72
N TRP A 24 10.94 9.05 5.52
CA TRP A 24 11.21 8.11 6.61
C TRP A 24 12.56 8.33 7.28
N ALA A 25 13.55 8.88 6.57
CA ALA A 25 14.86 9.22 7.17
C ALA A 25 14.76 10.28 8.28
N LYS A 26 13.66 11.03 8.34
CA LYS A 26 13.40 12.05 9.37
C LYS A 26 12.69 11.48 10.60
N VAL A 27 12.30 10.22 10.58
CA VAL A 27 11.59 9.55 11.68
C VAL A 27 12.61 8.94 12.62
N THR A 28 12.82 9.58 13.77
CA THR A 28 13.77 9.13 14.80
C THR A 28 13.16 8.18 15.83
N GLN A 29 11.83 8.15 15.94
CA GLN A 29 11.05 7.32 16.87
C GLN A 29 9.77 6.85 16.16
N SER A 30 9.27 5.67 16.51
CA SER A 30 8.02 5.16 15.95
C SER A 30 6.87 6.14 16.20
N PRO A 31 6.06 6.48 15.18
CA PRO A 31 4.89 7.34 15.38
C PRO A 31 3.69 6.58 15.97
N LYS A 32 3.80 5.27 16.16
CA LYS A 32 2.76 4.42 16.75
C LYS A 32 2.66 4.68 18.25
N MET A 33 1.49 5.11 18.70
CA MET A 33 1.31 5.57 20.09
C MET A 33 -0.06 5.23 20.64
N LEU A 34 -0.07 4.64 21.83
CA LEU A 34 -1.27 4.43 22.64
C LEU A 34 -1.34 5.47 23.76
N ILE A 35 -2.42 6.23 23.80
CA ILE A 35 -2.62 7.34 24.75
C ILE A 35 -3.79 7.01 25.67
N PHE A 36 -3.51 6.92 26.96
CA PHE A 36 -4.53 6.75 28.00
C PHE A 36 -4.93 8.10 28.58
N SER A 37 -6.24 8.32 28.73
CA SER A 37 -6.77 9.48 29.46
C SER A 37 -7.82 9.07 30.47
N ARG A 38 -7.80 9.72 31.64
CA ARG A 38 -8.85 9.59 32.66
C ARG A 38 -10.15 10.30 32.26
N PHE A 39 -10.12 11.18 31.25
CA PHE A 39 -11.26 11.98 30.85
C PHE A 39 -11.94 11.41 29.61
N ARG A 40 -13.25 11.13 29.72
CA ARG A 40 -14.08 10.53 28.67
C ARG A 40 -14.05 11.29 27.33
N ALA A 41 -13.90 12.62 27.36
CA ALA A 41 -13.88 13.45 26.16
C ALA A 41 -12.51 13.50 25.45
N THR A 42 -11.42 13.09 26.11
CA THR A 42 -10.07 13.22 25.56
C THR A 42 -9.84 12.35 24.33
N PRO A 43 -10.20 11.05 24.29
CA PRO A 43 -9.92 10.21 23.12
C PRO A 43 -10.43 10.80 21.81
N GLN A 44 -11.70 11.21 21.81
CA GLN A 44 -12.36 11.76 20.62
C GLN A 44 -11.76 13.12 20.23
N SER A 45 -11.55 14.01 21.20
CA SER A 45 -10.98 15.33 20.96
C SER A 45 -9.55 15.23 20.41
N LEU A 46 -8.73 14.36 21.00
CA LEU A 46 -7.35 14.15 20.58
C LEU A 46 -7.28 13.55 19.18
N ALA A 47 -8.06 12.50 18.92
CA ALA A 47 -8.12 11.86 17.62
C ALA A 47 -8.49 12.84 16.49
N ALA A 48 -9.52 13.66 16.74
CA ALA A 48 -9.99 14.63 15.77
C ALA A 48 -8.99 15.78 15.57
N LEU A 49 -8.45 16.37 16.64
CA LEU A 49 -7.53 17.50 16.54
C LEU A 49 -6.17 17.09 15.93
N VAL A 50 -5.64 15.92 16.28
CA VAL A 50 -4.40 15.41 15.69
C VAL A 50 -4.59 15.12 14.21
N SER A 51 -5.69 14.46 13.83
CA SER A 51 -6.02 14.20 12.42
C SER A 51 -6.21 15.50 11.64
N LEU A 52 -6.92 16.48 12.21
CA LEU A 52 -7.09 17.81 11.61
C LEU A 52 -5.75 18.52 11.40
N GLU A 53 -4.83 18.47 12.37
CA GLU A 53 -3.52 19.11 12.25
C GLU A 53 -2.67 18.45 11.13
N VAL A 54 -2.78 17.12 10.97
CA VAL A 54 -2.18 16.42 9.83
C VAL A 54 -2.78 16.93 8.51
N GLU A 55 -4.10 17.02 8.39
CA GLU A 55 -4.73 17.57 7.18
C GLU A 55 -4.33 19.03 6.94
N ARG A 56 -4.25 19.85 7.99
CA ARG A 56 -3.91 21.28 7.92
C ARG A 56 -2.52 21.51 7.37
N LYS A 57 -1.54 20.68 7.77
CA LYS A 57 -0.16 20.81 7.26
C LYS A 57 0.03 20.18 5.87
N CYS A 58 -0.65 19.08 5.59
CA CYS A 58 -0.40 18.26 4.39
C CYS A 58 -1.30 18.61 3.20
N VAL A 59 -2.57 18.92 3.45
CA VAL A 59 -3.60 18.97 2.39
C VAL A 59 -4.28 20.33 2.32
N ALA A 60 -4.32 21.10 3.41
CA ALA A 60 -5.01 22.37 3.42
C ALA A 60 -4.39 23.37 2.46
N LYS A 61 -5.26 24.02 1.69
CA LYS A 61 -4.96 25.13 0.81
C LYS A 61 -5.94 26.25 1.15
N SER A 62 -5.49 27.50 1.09
CA SER A 62 -6.30 28.68 1.46
C SER A 62 -7.67 28.73 0.80
N ASN A 63 -7.82 28.16 -0.41
CA ASN A 63 -9.04 28.22 -1.22
C ASN A 63 -9.78 26.88 -1.34
N LEU A 64 -9.43 25.85 -0.55
CA LEU A 64 -10.05 24.52 -0.64
C LEU A 64 -10.90 24.23 0.60
N PRO A 65 -12.23 24.02 0.45
CA PRO A 65 -13.09 23.64 1.57
C PRO A 65 -12.65 22.31 2.20
N TYR A 66 -12.83 22.18 3.52
CA TYR A 66 -12.48 20.98 4.29
C TYR A 66 -13.08 19.68 3.72
N ALA A 67 -14.34 19.74 3.26
CA ALA A 67 -15.02 18.60 2.66
C ALA A 67 -14.46 18.22 1.26
N ALA A 68 -13.81 19.15 0.56
CA ALA A 68 -13.24 18.92 -0.76
C ALA A 68 -11.80 18.37 -0.71
N ALA A 69 -11.08 18.61 0.39
CA ALA A 69 -9.71 18.14 0.61
C ALA A 69 -9.53 16.64 0.39
N TRP A 70 -10.53 15.84 0.77
CA TRP A 70 -10.52 14.39 0.65
C TRP A 70 -11.17 13.82 -0.61
N LYS A 71 -11.66 14.66 -1.54
CA LYS A 71 -12.30 14.18 -2.79
C LYS A 71 -11.29 13.84 -3.89
N LYS A 72 -10.10 14.46 -3.87
CA LYS A 72 -9.09 14.23 -4.90
C LYS A 72 -8.50 12.82 -4.75
N ARG A 73 -8.46 12.07 -5.85
CA ARG A 73 -7.92 10.71 -5.95
C ARG A 73 -6.98 10.66 -7.15
N HIS A 74 -5.77 10.18 -6.93
CA HIS A 74 -4.67 10.15 -7.88
C HIS A 74 -4.46 8.77 -8.50
N LEU A 75 -4.84 7.72 -7.78
CA LEU A 75 -4.75 6.32 -8.17
C LEU A 75 -6.08 5.73 -8.64
N ASN A 76 -7.13 6.54 -8.77
CA ASN A 76 -8.37 6.09 -9.39
C ASN A 76 -8.12 5.71 -10.85
N PRO A 77 -8.53 4.49 -11.27
CA PRO A 77 -8.24 4.00 -12.61
C PRO A 77 -8.85 4.94 -13.65
N LYS A 78 -8.06 5.24 -14.68
CA LYS A 78 -8.50 5.95 -15.89
C LYS A 78 -8.12 5.11 -17.12
N PRO A 79 -8.82 5.23 -18.26
CA PRO A 79 -8.56 4.40 -19.45
C PRO A 79 -7.11 4.44 -19.98
N ASN A 80 -6.34 5.47 -19.65
CA ASN A 80 -4.94 5.67 -20.03
C ASN A 80 -3.94 5.49 -18.86
N GLN A 81 -4.37 4.93 -17.73
CA GLN A 81 -3.54 4.71 -16.55
C GLN A 81 -2.97 3.28 -16.44
N GLY A 82 -2.41 2.76 -17.54
CA GLY A 82 -1.60 1.53 -17.53
C GLY A 82 -0.53 1.50 -16.43
N PRO A 83 0.17 2.63 -16.14
CA PRO A 83 1.11 2.69 -15.01
C PRO A 83 0.50 2.41 -13.64
N THR A 84 -0.74 2.88 -13.37
CA THR A 84 -1.44 2.59 -12.11
C THR A 84 -1.74 1.10 -11.97
N LEU A 85 -2.23 0.45 -13.05
CA LEU A 85 -2.42 -1.00 -13.04
C LEU A 85 -1.11 -1.73 -12.72
N ALA A 86 -0.02 -1.32 -13.35
CA ALA A 86 1.29 -1.93 -13.14
C ALA A 86 1.85 -1.75 -11.73
N LEU A 87 1.60 -0.62 -11.06
CA LEU A 87 2.00 -0.41 -9.65
C LEU A 87 1.35 -1.43 -8.71
N PHE A 88 0.08 -1.76 -8.95
CA PHE A 88 -0.72 -2.62 -8.10
C PHE A 88 -0.88 -4.04 -8.65
N HIS A 89 -0.16 -4.37 -9.72
CA HIS A 89 -0.11 -5.71 -10.26
C HIS A 89 0.94 -6.55 -9.51
N PRO A 90 0.54 -7.59 -8.76
CA PRO A 90 1.49 -8.54 -8.19
C PRO A 90 2.02 -9.44 -9.32
N SER A 91 3.05 -8.97 -10.02
CA SER A 91 3.67 -9.69 -11.14
C SER A 91 4.33 -10.99 -10.67
N PRO A 92 3.85 -12.18 -11.10
CA PRO A 92 4.51 -13.44 -10.75
C PRO A 92 5.96 -13.49 -11.21
N PHE A 93 6.25 -12.91 -12.38
CA PHE A 93 7.61 -12.83 -12.92
C PHE A 93 8.54 -12.05 -11.98
N LEU A 94 8.19 -10.81 -11.63
CA LEU A 94 9.06 -9.99 -10.78
C LEU A 94 9.12 -10.49 -9.33
N ILE A 95 8.02 -11.06 -8.81
CA ILE A 95 7.99 -11.65 -7.46
C ILE A 95 8.96 -12.84 -7.37
N ARG A 96 8.96 -13.75 -8.36
CA ARG A 96 9.84 -14.93 -8.34
C ARG A 96 11.27 -14.63 -8.79
N ALA A 97 11.46 -13.70 -9.72
CA ALA A 97 12.76 -13.43 -10.30
C ALA A 97 13.68 -12.62 -9.38
N VAL A 98 13.13 -11.68 -8.61
CA VAL A 98 13.92 -10.70 -7.85
C VAL A 98 13.83 -10.97 -6.37
N ASP A 99 14.98 -11.26 -5.76
CA ASP A 99 15.15 -11.26 -4.31
C ASP A 99 16.06 -10.09 -3.91
N PRO A 100 15.53 -9.02 -3.27
CA PRO A 100 16.33 -7.88 -2.85
C PRO A 100 17.32 -8.22 -1.72
N LEU A 101 17.16 -9.37 -1.04
CA LEU A 101 18.04 -9.82 0.04
C LEU A 101 19.24 -10.64 -0.44
N ASP A 102 19.32 -10.97 -1.73
CA ASP A 102 20.44 -11.70 -2.36
C ASP A 102 21.67 -10.78 -2.57
N VAL A 103 22.05 -10.08 -1.51
CA VAL A 103 23.19 -9.17 -1.40
C VAL A 103 23.93 -9.45 -0.10
N LYS A 104 25.25 -9.20 -0.07
CA LYS A 104 26.06 -9.46 1.13
C LYS A 104 25.96 -8.29 2.11
N GLY A 105 25.62 -8.58 3.36
CA GLY A 105 25.62 -7.61 4.46
C GLY A 105 24.62 -6.47 4.28
N LYS A 106 24.84 -5.34 4.99
CA LYS A 106 24.03 -4.12 4.84
C LYS A 106 24.41 -3.39 3.53
N ALA A 107 23.90 -3.88 2.42
CA ALA A 107 24.18 -3.34 1.09
C ALA A 107 23.49 -1.98 0.88
N ALA A 108 24.14 -1.09 0.11
CA ALA A 108 23.53 0.14 -0.34
C ALA A 108 22.44 -0.14 -1.40
N ILE A 109 21.41 0.71 -1.48
CA ILE A 109 20.31 0.52 -2.45
C ILE A 109 20.82 0.42 -3.91
N LYS A 110 21.94 1.10 -4.23
CA LYS A 110 22.59 0.99 -5.54
C LYS A 110 23.06 -0.43 -5.87
N GLN A 111 23.59 -1.15 -4.87
CA GLN A 111 24.03 -2.55 -5.02
C GLN A 111 22.82 -3.48 -5.18
N ILE A 112 21.76 -3.25 -4.40
CA ILE A 112 20.49 -3.99 -4.51
C ILE A 112 19.88 -3.83 -5.90
N ARG A 113 19.83 -2.60 -6.43
CA ARG A 113 19.36 -2.33 -7.81
C ARG A 113 20.20 -3.05 -8.86
N ALA A 114 21.53 -3.03 -8.71
CA ALA A 114 22.41 -3.74 -9.63
C ALA A 114 22.18 -5.27 -9.57
N ARG A 115 21.93 -5.81 -8.38
CA ARG A 115 21.61 -7.23 -8.20
C ARG A 115 20.25 -7.60 -8.80
N ALA A 116 19.21 -6.83 -8.51
CA ALA A 116 17.88 -6.99 -9.10
C ALA A 116 17.94 -6.95 -10.63
N ARG A 117 18.76 -6.06 -11.22
CA ARG A 117 19.00 -6.03 -12.67
C ARG A 117 19.58 -7.34 -13.20
N GLN A 118 20.58 -7.92 -12.52
CA GLN A 118 21.17 -9.20 -12.90
C GLN A 118 20.15 -10.35 -12.78
N GLN A 119 19.37 -10.36 -11.71
CA GLN A 119 18.32 -11.35 -11.47
C GLN A 119 17.24 -11.31 -12.57
N ILE A 120 16.76 -10.11 -12.94
CA ILE A 120 15.80 -9.94 -14.04
C ILE A 120 16.38 -10.48 -15.35
N ILE A 121 17.62 -10.10 -15.70
CA ILE A 121 18.30 -10.58 -16.92
C ILE A 121 18.34 -12.11 -16.97
N ARG A 122 18.71 -12.75 -15.85
CA ARG A 122 18.79 -14.22 -15.76
C ARG A 122 17.42 -14.91 -15.89
N ALA A 123 16.36 -14.25 -15.45
CA ALA A 123 15.01 -14.79 -15.47
C ALA A 123 14.26 -14.51 -16.81
N LEU A 124 14.82 -13.71 -17.71
CA LEU A 124 14.15 -13.39 -18.97
C LEU A 124 13.85 -14.65 -19.79
N PRO A 125 12.69 -14.71 -20.48
CA PRO A 125 12.43 -15.74 -21.46
C PRO A 125 13.53 -15.78 -22.53
N PRO A 126 13.95 -16.97 -23.01
CA PRO A 126 15.03 -17.08 -24.01
C PRO A 126 14.76 -16.33 -25.33
N SER A 127 13.51 -15.98 -25.63
CA SER A 127 13.13 -15.19 -26.80
C SER A 127 13.34 -13.68 -26.64
N ILE A 128 13.78 -13.21 -25.46
CA ILE A 128 13.97 -11.79 -25.16
C ILE A 128 15.42 -11.56 -24.76
N ALA A 129 16.18 -10.88 -25.61
CA ALA A 129 17.54 -10.47 -25.30
C ALA A 129 17.57 -9.36 -24.22
N PRO A 130 18.53 -9.38 -23.28
CA PRO A 130 18.63 -8.38 -22.22
C PRO A 130 19.15 -7.01 -22.69
N GLU A 131 19.49 -6.89 -23.97
CA GLU A 131 20.06 -5.69 -24.57
C GLU A 131 19.55 -5.45 -25.99
N ALA A 132 19.54 -4.18 -26.39
CA ALA A 132 19.12 -3.77 -27.71
C ALA A 132 20.17 -4.12 -28.78
N PRO A 133 19.76 -4.46 -30.01
CA PRO A 133 20.70 -4.90 -31.05
C PRO A 133 21.66 -3.81 -31.55
N ASN A 134 21.35 -2.52 -31.30
CA ASN A 134 22.19 -1.39 -31.66
C ASN A 134 21.82 -0.14 -30.85
N ALA A 135 22.68 0.89 -30.93
CA ALA A 135 22.52 2.15 -30.19
C ALA A 135 21.22 2.91 -30.54
N ARG A 136 20.73 2.82 -31.79
CA ARG A 136 19.46 3.46 -32.20
C ARG A 136 18.28 2.78 -31.53
N SER A 137 18.22 1.46 -31.58
CA SER A 137 17.19 0.65 -30.90
C SER A 137 17.20 0.88 -29.39
N ASN A 138 18.38 1.06 -28.78
CA ASN A 138 18.51 1.32 -27.34
C ASN A 138 17.86 2.64 -26.88
N ARG A 139 17.45 3.53 -27.79
CA ARG A 139 16.70 4.75 -27.47
C ARG A 139 15.20 4.52 -27.27
N ARG A 140 14.69 3.32 -27.58
CA ARG A 140 13.27 2.96 -27.40
C ARG A 140 12.88 3.04 -25.93
N ARG A 141 11.72 3.65 -25.67
CA ARG A 141 11.11 3.77 -24.34
C ARG A 141 9.67 3.31 -24.40
N LYS A 142 9.45 1.99 -24.47
CA LYS A 142 8.10 1.45 -24.28
C LYS A 142 7.67 1.61 -22.80
N PRO A 143 6.37 1.80 -22.52
CA PRO A 143 5.89 1.85 -21.15
C PRO A 143 6.22 0.56 -20.37
N ALA A 144 6.66 0.69 -19.12
CA ALA A 144 7.09 -0.44 -18.30
C ALA A 144 5.99 -1.51 -18.12
N TRP A 145 4.73 -1.09 -18.03
CA TRP A 145 3.57 -2.00 -17.96
C TRP A 145 3.45 -2.90 -19.19
N ALA A 146 3.75 -2.37 -20.38
CA ALA A 146 3.66 -3.10 -21.65
C ALA A 146 4.83 -4.07 -21.80
N ILE A 147 6.03 -3.63 -21.41
CA ILE A 147 7.23 -4.49 -21.35
C ILE A 147 7.01 -5.66 -20.41
N LEU A 148 6.50 -5.41 -19.20
CA LEU A 148 6.22 -6.46 -18.23
C LEU A 148 5.20 -7.47 -18.78
N ALA A 149 4.10 -6.99 -19.37
CA ALA A 149 3.09 -7.84 -19.98
C ALA A 149 3.67 -8.72 -21.10
N ALA A 150 4.54 -8.16 -21.93
CA ALA A 150 5.21 -8.89 -23.00
C ALA A 150 6.15 -9.99 -22.45
N ILE A 151 6.89 -9.71 -21.39
CA ILE A 151 7.76 -10.69 -20.71
C ILE A 151 6.93 -11.83 -20.09
N GLU A 152 5.88 -11.51 -19.35
CA GLU A 152 5.03 -12.50 -18.69
C GLU A 152 4.30 -13.39 -19.71
N ARG A 153 3.89 -12.83 -20.86
CA ARG A 153 3.27 -13.60 -21.95
C ARG A 153 4.28 -14.46 -22.72
N ALA A 154 5.56 -14.07 -22.75
CA ALA A 154 6.63 -14.83 -23.42
C ALA A 154 7.19 -15.99 -22.57
N GLN A 155 6.71 -16.18 -21.34
CA GLN A 155 7.13 -17.29 -20.48
C GLN A 155 6.85 -18.65 -21.14
N LYS A 156 7.78 -19.59 -20.96
CA LYS A 156 7.69 -20.97 -21.49
C LYS A 156 7.31 -21.94 -20.36
N ALA A 157 7.16 -23.23 -20.70
CA ALA A 157 6.89 -24.28 -19.70
C ALA A 157 7.93 -24.24 -18.56
N PRO A 158 7.53 -24.42 -17.29
CA PRO A 158 6.18 -24.76 -16.82
C PRO A 158 5.19 -23.57 -16.73
N LEU A 159 5.64 -22.34 -16.98
CA LEU A 159 4.92 -21.08 -16.74
C LEU A 159 4.08 -20.58 -17.94
N ALA A 160 4.06 -21.30 -19.07
CA ALA A 160 3.42 -20.84 -20.31
C ALA A 160 1.93 -20.50 -20.16
N ARG A 161 1.22 -21.12 -19.20
CA ARG A 161 -0.21 -20.86 -18.93
C ARG A 161 -0.45 -19.78 -17.87
N GLU A 162 0.60 -19.30 -17.21
CA GLU A 162 0.53 -18.38 -16.06
C GLU A 162 -0.09 -17.04 -16.47
N PHE A 163 0.29 -16.49 -17.62
CA PHE A 163 -0.27 -15.23 -18.11
C PHE A 163 -1.80 -15.27 -18.25
N ALA A 164 -2.34 -16.38 -18.77
CA ALA A 164 -3.78 -16.58 -18.92
C ALA A 164 -4.47 -16.75 -17.55
N ALA A 165 -3.85 -17.48 -16.62
CA ALA A 165 -4.36 -17.63 -15.25
C ALA A 165 -4.40 -16.29 -14.50
N VAL A 166 -3.36 -15.47 -14.64
CA VAL A 166 -3.30 -14.10 -14.07
C VAL A 166 -4.41 -13.23 -14.64
N GLN A 167 -4.62 -13.23 -15.97
CA GLN A 167 -5.70 -12.46 -16.61
C GLN A 167 -7.08 -12.90 -16.11
N LYS A 168 -7.32 -14.21 -15.97
CA LYS A 168 -8.57 -14.75 -15.41
C LYS A 168 -8.81 -14.28 -13.97
N ASN A 169 -7.77 -14.24 -13.15
CA ASN A 169 -7.87 -13.75 -11.77
C ASN A 169 -8.20 -12.26 -11.71
N TRP A 170 -7.54 -11.45 -12.54
CA TRP A 170 -7.85 -10.02 -12.69
C TRP A 170 -9.30 -9.76 -13.10
N GLY A 171 -9.84 -10.55 -14.04
CA GLY A 171 -11.24 -10.44 -14.47
C GLY A 171 -12.28 -10.62 -13.35
N ARG A 172 -11.90 -11.27 -12.24
CA ARG A 172 -12.77 -11.52 -11.06
C ARG A 172 -12.73 -10.41 -10.01
N VAL A 173 -11.78 -9.48 -10.08
CA VAL A 173 -11.51 -8.50 -9.01
C VAL A 173 -12.58 -7.41 -8.97
N ALA A 174 -12.93 -6.86 -10.13
CA ALA A 174 -13.97 -5.86 -10.29
C ALA A 174 -14.64 -6.04 -11.66
N PRO A 175 -15.52 -7.04 -11.83
CA PRO A 175 -16.07 -7.41 -13.13
C PRO A 175 -16.91 -6.28 -13.78
N LYS A 176 -17.43 -5.34 -12.97
CA LYS A 176 -18.23 -4.20 -13.42
C LYS A 176 -17.39 -2.93 -13.68
N ASP A 177 -16.09 -2.94 -13.41
CA ASP A 177 -15.22 -1.77 -13.62
C ASP A 177 -14.73 -1.74 -15.09
N ALA A 178 -15.45 -1.00 -15.93
CA ALA A 178 -15.14 -0.85 -17.36
C ALA A 178 -13.73 -0.28 -17.61
N THR A 179 -13.21 0.53 -16.68
CA THR A 179 -11.87 1.09 -16.81
C THR A 179 -10.82 0.02 -16.57
N LEU A 180 -10.99 -0.79 -15.53
CA LEU A 180 -10.13 -1.95 -15.30
C LEU A 180 -10.16 -2.90 -16.49
N GLN A 181 -11.33 -3.23 -17.05
CA GLN A 181 -11.41 -4.09 -18.23
C GLN A 181 -10.65 -3.53 -19.43
N THR A 182 -10.71 -2.21 -19.64
CA THR A 182 -9.93 -1.53 -20.69
C THR A 182 -8.41 -1.71 -20.48
N LEU A 183 -7.93 -1.52 -19.25
CA LEU A 183 -6.52 -1.68 -18.91
C LEU A 183 -6.04 -3.15 -19.04
N LEU A 184 -6.90 -4.11 -18.67
CA LEU A 184 -6.60 -5.54 -18.84
C LEU A 184 -6.53 -5.95 -20.32
N LYS A 185 -7.41 -5.39 -21.16
CA LYS A 185 -7.35 -5.55 -22.61
C LYS A 185 -6.06 -4.98 -23.19
N GLN A 186 -5.67 -3.76 -22.82
CA GLN A 186 -4.38 -3.18 -23.22
C GLN A 186 -3.19 -4.06 -22.81
N ARG A 187 -3.22 -4.65 -21.60
CA ARG A 187 -2.19 -5.59 -21.14
C ARG A 187 -2.17 -6.87 -21.98
N GLN A 188 -3.33 -7.40 -22.36
CA GLN A 188 -3.44 -8.59 -23.20
C GLN A 188 -2.92 -8.35 -24.63
N GLU A 189 -3.19 -7.17 -25.17
CA GLU A 189 -2.82 -6.73 -26.53
C GLU A 189 -1.44 -6.09 -26.62
N ALA A 190 -0.72 -5.96 -25.50
CA ALA A 190 0.63 -5.38 -25.47
C ALA A 190 1.53 -6.03 -26.52
N GLU A 191 2.29 -5.23 -27.27
CA GLU A 191 3.14 -5.75 -28.35
C GLU A 191 4.22 -6.71 -27.82
N ALA A 192 4.50 -7.78 -28.56
CA ALA A 192 5.60 -8.66 -28.25
C ALA A 192 6.95 -7.94 -28.41
N ILE A 193 7.95 -8.39 -27.64
CA ILE A 193 9.31 -7.87 -27.69
C ILE A 193 10.30 -9.02 -27.87
N THR A 194 11.43 -8.73 -28.50
CA THR A 194 12.55 -9.67 -28.66
C THR A 194 13.83 -9.19 -27.97
N TRP A 195 13.82 -7.97 -27.43
CA TRP A 195 14.94 -7.36 -26.71
C TRP A 195 14.47 -6.20 -25.81
N LEU A 196 15.31 -5.81 -24.85
CA LEU A 196 15.09 -4.68 -23.94
C LEU A 196 16.09 -3.54 -24.17
N SER A 197 15.62 -2.30 -24.12
CA SER A 197 16.52 -1.14 -23.99
C SER A 197 17.03 -1.02 -22.56
N ARG A 198 18.13 -0.26 -22.36
CA ARG A 198 18.67 0.02 -21.02
C ARG A 198 17.62 0.66 -20.11
N TRP A 199 16.84 1.60 -20.64
CA TRP A 199 15.79 2.34 -19.93
C TRP A 199 14.60 1.45 -19.57
N GLU A 200 14.21 0.55 -20.47
CA GLU A 200 13.15 -0.42 -20.22
C GLU A 200 13.54 -1.40 -19.11
N LEU A 201 14.80 -1.86 -19.10
CA LEU A 201 15.31 -2.71 -18.03
C LEU A 201 15.44 -1.96 -16.69
N ASP A 202 15.88 -0.70 -16.70
CA ASP A 202 15.91 0.12 -15.46
C ASP A 202 14.49 0.31 -14.89
N ALA A 203 13.49 0.55 -15.74
CA ALA A 203 12.10 0.66 -15.31
C ALA A 203 11.54 -0.66 -14.74
N LEU A 204 11.97 -1.82 -15.24
CA LEU A 204 11.62 -3.12 -14.64
C LEU A 204 12.26 -3.30 -13.26
N VAL A 205 13.49 -2.82 -13.05
CA VAL A 205 14.14 -2.82 -11.73
C VAL A 205 13.38 -1.92 -10.75
N ASP A 206 12.96 -0.73 -11.19
CA ASP A 206 12.12 0.18 -10.39
C ASP A 206 10.78 -0.47 -10.00
N MET A 207 10.14 -1.17 -10.93
CA MET A 207 8.93 -1.94 -10.63
C MET A 207 9.21 -3.09 -9.67
N ALA A 208 10.29 -3.84 -9.87
CA ALA A 208 10.59 -5.00 -9.05
C ALA A 208 10.82 -4.65 -7.58
N LEU A 209 11.47 -3.50 -7.31
CA LEU A 209 11.81 -3.06 -5.97
C LEU A 209 10.77 -2.11 -5.36
N GLY A 210 10.04 -1.36 -6.19
CA GLY A 210 9.19 -0.26 -5.75
C GLY A 210 7.70 -0.42 -6.01
N ALA A 211 7.24 -1.33 -6.87
CA ALA A 211 5.80 -1.46 -7.13
C ALA A 211 5.08 -2.07 -5.91
N PRO A 212 4.07 -1.39 -5.31
CA PRO A 212 3.37 -1.92 -4.12
C PRO A 212 2.82 -3.33 -4.30
N GLY A 213 2.31 -3.67 -5.49
CA GLY A 213 1.80 -5.02 -5.79
C GLY A 213 2.89 -6.09 -5.79
N VAL A 214 4.06 -5.78 -6.34
CA VAL A 214 5.21 -6.71 -6.39
C VAL A 214 5.81 -6.88 -5.00
N VAL A 215 6.04 -5.78 -4.29
CA VAL A 215 6.58 -5.76 -2.93
C VAL A 215 5.67 -6.54 -1.97
N THR A 216 4.36 -6.31 -2.02
CA THR A 216 3.39 -7.06 -1.21
C THR A 216 3.37 -8.53 -1.58
N GLY A 217 3.34 -8.84 -2.87
CA GLY A 217 3.32 -10.22 -3.34
C GLY A 217 4.57 -11.00 -2.96
N ARG A 218 5.75 -10.37 -2.99
CA ARG A 218 7.01 -11.00 -2.60
C ARG A 218 7.12 -11.21 -1.09
N ALA A 219 6.68 -10.25 -0.28
CA ALA A 219 6.56 -10.45 1.17
C ALA A 219 5.61 -11.61 1.48
N LEU A 220 4.41 -11.64 0.88
CA LEU A 220 3.46 -12.74 1.09
C LEU A 220 4.02 -14.09 0.62
N TYR A 221 4.74 -14.13 -0.52
CA TYR A 221 5.32 -15.35 -1.07
C TYR A 221 6.35 -16.01 -0.13
N ARG A 222 7.09 -15.22 0.67
CA ARG A 222 8.00 -15.77 1.69
C ARG A 222 7.27 -16.50 2.82
N HIS A 223 6.01 -16.16 3.07
CA HIS A 223 5.18 -16.79 4.10
C HIS A 223 4.17 -17.80 3.56
N LEU A 224 3.85 -17.75 2.27
CA LEU A 224 2.94 -18.63 1.56
C LEU A 224 3.58 -19.08 0.22
N PRO A 225 4.46 -20.10 0.22
CA PRO A 225 5.12 -20.60 -0.99
C PRO A 225 4.15 -21.11 -2.06
N GLU A 226 2.93 -21.48 -1.67
CA GLU A 226 1.85 -21.93 -2.56
C GLU A 226 1.11 -20.76 -3.22
N LEU A 227 1.55 -19.51 -3.07
CA LEU A 227 0.89 -18.31 -3.62
C LEU A 227 0.52 -18.44 -5.11
N PHE A 228 1.35 -19.12 -5.89
CA PHE A 228 1.18 -19.32 -7.32
C PHE A 228 0.56 -20.68 -7.70
N ASP A 229 0.04 -21.46 -6.75
CA ASP A 229 -0.89 -22.55 -7.10
C ASP A 229 -2.24 -21.94 -7.49
N TYR A 230 -2.42 -21.73 -8.79
CA TYR A 230 -3.62 -21.10 -9.35
C TYR A 230 -4.89 -21.97 -9.25
N ARG A 231 -4.79 -23.21 -8.79
CA ARG A 231 -5.97 -24.01 -8.39
C ARG A 231 -6.55 -23.45 -7.10
N GLU A 232 -5.67 -22.96 -6.23
CA GLU A 232 -6.01 -22.23 -5.03
C GLU A 232 -6.29 -20.75 -5.34
N GLN A 233 -7.13 -20.12 -4.51
CA GLN A 233 -7.52 -18.72 -4.72
C GLN A 233 -6.52 -17.71 -4.14
N HIS A 234 -5.33 -18.15 -3.70
CA HIS A 234 -4.34 -17.31 -3.01
C HIS A 234 -3.94 -16.09 -3.84
N PHE A 235 -3.50 -16.30 -5.09
CA PHE A 235 -3.16 -15.20 -5.99
C PHE A 235 -4.35 -14.27 -6.26
N ALA A 236 -5.56 -14.81 -6.36
CA ALA A 236 -6.78 -14.02 -6.57
C ALA A 236 -7.05 -13.06 -5.40
N ARG A 237 -6.87 -13.54 -4.16
CA ARG A 237 -6.98 -12.73 -2.93
C ARG A 237 -5.93 -11.62 -2.91
N LEU A 238 -4.68 -11.92 -3.29
CA LEU A 238 -3.60 -10.93 -3.40
C LEU A 238 -3.90 -9.83 -4.43
N VAL A 239 -4.34 -10.21 -5.65
CA VAL A 239 -4.70 -9.22 -6.68
C VAL A 239 -5.84 -8.34 -6.20
N ARG A 240 -6.87 -8.94 -5.58
CA ARG A 240 -8.00 -8.19 -5.01
C ARG A 240 -7.51 -7.21 -3.94
N PHE A 241 -6.69 -7.66 -2.98
CA PHE A 241 -6.12 -6.81 -1.95
C PHE A 241 -5.36 -5.62 -2.55
N CYS A 242 -4.42 -5.88 -3.47
CA CYS A 242 -3.61 -4.83 -4.08
C CYS A 242 -4.48 -3.77 -4.76
N TRP A 243 -5.53 -4.19 -5.47
CA TRP A 243 -6.36 -3.30 -6.28
C TRP A 243 -7.46 -2.56 -5.50
N THR A 244 -8.12 -3.23 -4.56
CA THR A 244 -9.31 -2.69 -3.88
C THR A 244 -9.02 -2.15 -2.47
N ARG A 245 -7.92 -2.60 -1.84
CA ARG A 245 -7.52 -2.19 -0.48
C ARG A 245 -6.25 -1.37 -0.49
N LEU A 246 -5.12 -1.94 -0.91
CA LEU A 246 -3.84 -1.25 -0.82
C LEU A 246 -3.83 0.03 -1.68
N ARG A 247 -4.31 -0.05 -2.92
CA ARG A 247 -4.42 1.12 -3.80
C ARG A 247 -5.27 2.24 -3.19
N THR A 248 -6.44 1.90 -2.66
CA THR A 248 -7.38 2.89 -2.11
C THR A 248 -6.89 3.49 -0.79
N TYR A 249 -6.22 2.68 0.03
CA TYR A 249 -5.50 3.12 1.21
C TYR A 249 -4.39 4.11 0.85
N LEU A 250 -3.53 3.76 -0.12
CA LEU A 250 -2.45 4.63 -0.55
C LEU A 250 -2.96 5.90 -1.24
N ASP A 251 -4.13 5.89 -1.87
CA ASP A 251 -4.69 7.06 -2.55
C ASP A 251 -5.25 8.16 -1.62
N ARG A 252 -4.96 8.10 -0.32
CA ARG A 252 -5.32 9.16 0.64
C ARG A 252 -4.51 10.44 0.32
N PRO A 253 -5.15 11.62 0.22
CA PRO A 253 -4.46 12.86 -0.19
C PRO A 253 -3.30 13.29 0.71
N VAL A 254 -3.36 12.95 2.00
CA VAL A 254 -2.28 13.21 2.94
C VAL A 254 -0.99 12.53 2.47
N PHE A 255 -1.05 11.26 2.08
CA PHE A 255 0.10 10.51 1.59
C PHE A 255 0.66 11.16 0.32
N TRP A 256 -0.21 11.49 -0.62
CA TRP A 256 0.21 12.14 -1.87
C TRP A 256 1.03 13.42 -1.64
N SER A 257 0.66 14.20 -0.61
CA SER A 257 1.30 15.48 -0.32
C SER A 257 2.73 15.38 0.19
N ILE A 258 3.07 14.29 0.92
CA ILE A 258 4.36 14.13 1.58
C ILE A 258 5.32 13.22 0.81
N LEU A 259 4.81 12.33 -0.06
CA LEU A 259 5.65 11.36 -0.76
C LEU A 259 6.46 12.03 -1.90
N PRO A 260 7.75 11.71 -2.06
CA PRO A 260 8.62 12.33 -3.06
C PRO A 260 8.33 11.81 -4.47
N GLY A 261 8.33 12.68 -5.47
CA GLY A 261 8.14 12.29 -6.89
C GLY A 261 7.17 13.18 -7.64
N GLU A 262 7.26 13.17 -8.96
CA GLU A 262 6.50 14.03 -9.87
C GLU A 262 5.11 13.46 -10.18
N ASP A 263 5.02 12.14 -10.32
CA ASP A 263 3.78 11.42 -10.64
C ASP A 263 3.49 10.28 -9.66
N ALA A 264 2.37 9.59 -9.88
CA ALA A 264 1.92 8.51 -9.00
C ALA A 264 2.88 7.32 -8.99
N THR A 265 3.46 6.99 -10.14
CA THR A 265 4.38 5.87 -10.28
C THR A 265 5.65 6.14 -9.51
N GLN A 266 6.27 7.29 -9.73
CA GLN A 266 7.48 7.67 -9.04
C GLN A 266 7.24 7.82 -7.52
N LYS A 267 6.13 8.43 -7.11
CA LYS A 267 5.77 8.58 -5.68
C LYS A 267 5.73 7.25 -4.94
N TYR A 268 4.97 6.28 -5.45
CA TYR A 268 4.82 5.02 -4.74
C TYR A 268 5.99 4.06 -4.94
N GLN A 269 6.70 4.11 -6.06
CA GLN A 269 7.95 3.36 -6.23
C GLN A 269 9.04 3.84 -5.28
N ASN A 270 9.25 5.15 -5.20
CA ASN A 270 10.19 5.74 -4.24
C ASN A 270 9.75 5.44 -2.82
N ALA A 271 8.47 5.63 -2.49
CA ALA A 271 7.95 5.36 -1.15
C ALA A 271 8.24 3.93 -0.68
N CYS A 272 7.97 2.91 -1.51
CA CYS A 272 8.21 1.52 -1.14
C CYS A 272 9.68 1.23 -0.85
N VAL A 273 10.59 1.86 -1.59
CA VAL A 273 12.04 1.74 -1.37
C VAL A 273 12.47 2.55 -0.15
N ASP A 274 12.17 3.85 -0.13
CA ASP A 274 12.55 4.81 0.92
C ASP A 274 12.08 4.36 2.32
N GLY A 275 10.84 3.87 2.40
CA GLY A 275 10.20 3.42 3.63
C GLY A 275 10.33 1.93 3.90
N CYS A 276 11.16 1.19 3.15
CA CYS A 276 11.39 -0.25 3.31
C CYS A 276 10.09 -1.08 3.37
N LEU A 277 9.09 -0.77 2.54
CA LEU A 277 7.75 -1.36 2.66
C LEU A 277 7.77 -2.90 2.62
N GLU A 278 8.68 -3.50 1.87
CA GLU A 278 8.76 -4.95 1.82
C GLU A 278 9.16 -5.56 3.15
N ALA A 279 10.16 -4.98 3.82
CA ALA A 279 10.58 -5.40 5.15
C ALA A 279 9.46 -5.19 6.17
N VAL A 280 8.70 -4.09 6.04
CA VAL A 280 7.52 -3.81 6.87
C VAL A 280 6.45 -4.88 6.73
N LEU A 281 6.15 -5.30 5.49
CA LEU A 281 5.16 -6.33 5.21
C LEU A 281 5.64 -7.72 5.64
N ASP A 282 6.92 -8.03 5.44
CA ASP A 282 7.55 -9.28 5.88
C ASP A 282 7.50 -9.41 7.41
N GLU A 283 7.87 -8.35 8.14
CA GLU A 283 7.75 -8.29 9.60
C GLU A 283 6.29 -8.43 10.06
N HIS A 284 5.37 -7.73 9.40
CA HIS A 284 3.94 -7.84 9.71
C HIS A 284 3.42 -9.27 9.52
N PHE A 285 3.70 -9.90 8.36
CA PHE A 285 3.27 -11.27 8.11
C PHE A 285 3.96 -12.27 9.05
N TRP A 286 5.22 -12.05 9.40
CA TRP A 286 5.92 -12.83 10.42
C TRP A 286 5.24 -12.74 11.79
N LEU A 287 4.78 -11.56 12.21
CA LEU A 287 4.04 -11.39 13.46
C LEU A 287 2.67 -12.09 13.41
N ARG A 288 1.95 -11.94 12.29
CA ARG A 288 0.58 -12.45 12.14
C ARG A 288 0.49 -13.96 11.93
N LYS A 289 1.52 -14.63 11.41
CA LYS A 289 1.52 -16.09 11.19
C LYS A 289 1.34 -16.92 12.46
N SER A 290 1.57 -16.34 13.64
CA SER A 290 1.30 -16.98 14.93
C SER A 290 -0.19 -17.03 15.29
N LYS A 291 -1.01 -16.16 14.68
CA LYS A 291 -2.45 -16.01 14.96
C LYS A 291 -3.34 -16.38 13.76
N VAL A 292 -2.78 -16.38 12.55
CA VAL A 292 -3.51 -16.59 11.30
C VAL A 292 -2.73 -17.57 10.42
N ASN A 293 -3.44 -18.50 9.78
CA ASN A 293 -2.82 -19.40 8.80
C ASN A 293 -2.20 -18.63 7.64
N PRO A 294 -1.13 -19.14 7.00
CA PRO A 294 -0.48 -18.48 5.86
C PRO A 294 -1.41 -18.01 4.75
N ASP A 295 -2.45 -18.78 4.42
CA ASP A 295 -3.41 -18.47 3.36
C ASP A 295 -4.45 -17.40 3.75
N GLY A 296 -4.54 -17.08 5.04
CA GLY A 296 -5.38 -16.04 5.62
C GLY A 296 -4.68 -14.69 5.83
N LEU A 297 -3.34 -14.64 5.75
CA LEU A 297 -2.55 -13.44 6.06
C LEU A 297 -2.97 -12.19 5.25
N ILE A 298 -3.27 -12.37 3.97
CA ILE A 298 -3.66 -11.26 3.10
C ILE A 298 -5.09 -10.75 3.39
N GLU A 299 -5.99 -11.63 3.81
CA GLU A 299 -7.36 -11.26 4.19
C GLU A 299 -7.39 -10.59 5.57
N ASP A 300 -6.54 -11.03 6.49
CA ASP A 300 -6.33 -10.38 7.78
C ASP A 300 -5.84 -8.93 7.60
N LEU A 301 -4.81 -8.72 6.76
CA LEU A 301 -4.34 -7.37 6.42
C LEU A 301 -5.42 -6.56 5.65
N SER A 302 -6.17 -7.21 4.75
CA SER A 302 -7.30 -6.61 4.02
C SER A 302 -8.36 -6.06 4.98
N ALA A 303 -8.73 -6.82 6.00
CA ALA A 303 -9.70 -6.41 7.02
C ALA A 303 -9.19 -5.23 7.84
N ALA A 304 -7.92 -5.27 8.26
CA ALA A 304 -7.30 -4.20 9.02
C ALA A 304 -7.27 -2.86 8.26
N LEU A 305 -6.92 -2.88 6.97
CA LEU A 305 -6.92 -1.67 6.13
C LEU A 305 -8.33 -1.17 5.78
N ALA A 306 -9.36 -2.00 5.94
CA ALA A 306 -10.75 -1.63 5.68
C ALA A 306 -11.40 -0.89 6.86
N ALA A 307 -10.77 -0.85 8.04
CA ALA A 307 -11.31 -0.19 9.22
C ALA A 307 -11.62 1.29 8.93
N ASN A 308 -12.91 1.63 8.94
CA ASN A 308 -13.38 2.99 8.73
C ASN A 308 -13.31 3.79 10.04
N VAL A 309 -12.26 4.58 10.17
CA VAL A 309 -12.14 5.51 11.28
C VAL A 309 -13.08 6.70 11.00
N GLY A 310 -14.20 6.77 11.73
CA GLY A 310 -15.28 7.72 11.46
C GLY A 310 -14.97 9.20 11.70
N THR A 311 -16.01 10.03 11.77
CA THR A 311 -15.91 11.47 12.08
C THR A 311 -16.34 11.78 13.51
N PHE A 312 -15.78 12.83 14.10
CA PHE A 312 -16.16 13.36 15.40
C PHE A 312 -16.67 14.80 15.29
N GLY A 313 -17.77 15.11 15.99
CA GLY A 313 -18.41 16.43 15.95
C GLY A 313 -18.09 17.29 17.16
N PHE A 314 -17.48 18.46 16.96
CA PHE A 314 -17.36 19.49 17.99
C PHE A 314 -18.61 20.37 18.02
N LYS A 315 -19.15 20.62 19.21
CA LYS A 315 -20.24 21.58 19.42
C LYS A 315 -19.66 22.92 19.82
N GLY A 316 -20.03 23.99 19.11
CA GLY A 316 -19.67 25.34 19.51
C GLY A 316 -20.41 25.75 20.79
N ALA A 317 -19.75 26.53 21.66
CA ALA A 317 -20.39 27.03 22.88
C ALA A 317 -21.57 27.98 22.62
N LYS A 318 -21.61 28.64 21.45
CA LYS A 318 -22.59 29.68 21.09
C LYS A 318 -23.49 29.35 19.88
N LYS A 319 -23.12 28.38 19.04
CA LYS A 319 -23.90 27.96 17.86
C LYS A 319 -24.23 26.47 17.97
N LYS A 320 -25.47 26.10 17.58
CA LYS A 320 -25.91 24.70 17.54
C LYS A 320 -25.23 23.86 16.43
N ASP A 321 -24.52 24.51 15.50
CA ASP A 321 -23.84 23.85 14.40
C ASP A 321 -22.70 22.97 14.90
N LYS A 322 -22.72 21.69 14.50
CA LYS A 322 -21.66 20.71 14.78
C LYS A 322 -20.59 20.79 13.70
N ILE A 323 -19.33 20.95 14.08
CA ILE A 323 -18.19 20.83 13.16
C ILE A 323 -17.72 19.38 13.18
N ARG A 324 -17.96 18.64 12.08
CA ARG A 324 -17.49 17.25 11.93
C ARG A 324 -16.05 17.23 11.39
N ILE A 325 -15.17 16.54 12.11
CA ILE A 325 -13.76 16.35 11.78
C ILE A 325 -13.49 14.85 11.61
N ARG A 326 -12.83 14.47 10.53
CA ARG A 326 -12.41 13.10 10.25
C ARG A 326 -11.30 12.68 11.20
N CYS A 327 -11.40 11.46 11.72
CA CYS A 327 -10.31 10.79 12.42
C CYS A 327 -9.62 9.85 11.43
N HIS A 328 -8.29 9.85 11.35
CA HIS A 328 -7.56 8.96 10.45
C HIS A 328 -6.17 8.60 10.99
N ALA A 329 -5.30 9.58 11.19
CA ALA A 329 -3.95 9.38 11.70
C ALA A 329 -3.99 9.08 13.20
N ALA A 330 -4.99 9.64 13.88
CA ALA A 330 -5.32 9.39 15.27
C ALA A 330 -6.78 9.01 15.43
N VAL A 331 -7.08 8.04 16.30
CA VAL A 331 -8.41 7.45 16.43
C VAL A 331 -8.78 7.19 17.88
N PRO A 332 -10.05 7.39 18.27
CA PRO A 332 -10.50 7.04 19.62
C PRO A 332 -10.81 5.54 19.70
N PHE A 333 -10.54 4.96 20.86
CA PHE A 333 -10.88 3.58 21.22
C PHE A 333 -11.66 3.57 22.53
N GLY A 334 -12.84 2.93 22.51
CA GLY A 334 -13.80 2.96 23.63
C GLY A 334 -14.68 4.20 23.66
N GLY A 335 -15.86 4.09 24.27
CA GLY A 335 -16.81 5.19 24.48
C GLY A 335 -17.74 5.53 23.30
N THR A 336 -17.57 4.88 22.14
CA THR A 336 -18.42 5.07 20.95
C THR A 336 -19.68 4.19 20.94
N GLU A 337 -19.66 3.03 21.62
CA GLU A 337 -20.75 2.04 21.55
C GLU A 337 -22.10 2.53 22.10
N THR A 338 -22.11 3.55 22.97
CA THR A 338 -23.35 4.12 23.53
C THR A 338 -23.78 5.44 22.88
N GLU A 339 -22.95 6.07 22.04
CA GLU A 339 -23.27 7.37 21.41
C GLU A 339 -23.49 7.28 19.89
N THR A 340 -23.01 6.23 19.23
CA THR A 340 -23.22 6.02 17.78
C THR A 340 -24.67 5.64 17.40
N HIS A 341 -25.53 5.37 18.39
CA HIS A 341 -26.98 5.21 18.17
C HIS A 341 -27.77 6.53 18.15
N ARG A 342 -27.15 7.69 18.35
CA ARG A 342 -27.85 8.99 18.27
C ARG A 342 -27.90 9.55 16.84
N GLN A 343 -28.92 9.10 16.11
CA GLN A 343 -29.79 9.84 15.16
C GLN A 343 -29.24 10.74 14.03
N ASP A 344 -27.94 11.00 13.88
CA ASP A 344 -27.39 11.89 12.83
C ASP A 344 -26.41 11.17 11.88
N HIS A 345 -26.78 9.97 11.44
CA HIS A 345 -26.08 9.29 10.35
C HIS A 345 -26.65 9.79 9.02
N ASP A 346 -25.83 10.44 8.20
CA ASP A 346 -26.16 10.69 6.80
C ASP A 346 -26.17 9.32 6.11
N ASP A 347 -27.26 8.92 5.46
CA ASP A 347 -27.42 7.59 4.84
C ASP A 347 -26.29 7.25 3.84
N ASN A 348 -25.49 8.25 3.42
CA ASN A 348 -24.36 8.11 2.52
C ASN A 348 -22.99 7.85 3.17
N GLU A 349 -22.82 8.00 4.49
CA GLU A 349 -21.54 7.66 5.16
C GLU A 349 -21.53 6.20 5.63
N PRO A 350 -20.42 5.45 5.53
CA PRO A 350 -20.37 4.11 6.12
C PRO A 350 -20.34 4.21 7.65
N PRO A 351 -20.94 3.25 8.39
CA PRO A 351 -20.89 3.25 9.84
C PRO A 351 -19.43 3.22 10.35
N PRO A 352 -19.17 3.81 11.53
CA PRO A 352 -17.83 3.79 12.12
C PRO A 352 -17.38 2.36 12.43
N ALA A 353 -16.06 2.14 12.35
CA ALA A 353 -15.46 0.84 12.63
C ALA A 353 -15.76 0.35 14.05
N ARG A 354 -15.94 -0.97 14.17
CA ARG A 354 -16.12 -1.65 15.46
C ARG A 354 -14.81 -1.64 16.26
N SER A 355 -14.90 -1.80 17.58
CA SER A 355 -13.74 -1.84 18.49
C SER A 355 -12.66 -2.83 18.00
N GLU A 356 -13.03 -4.05 17.60
CA GLU A 356 -12.07 -5.04 17.08
C GLU A 356 -11.40 -4.63 15.76
N GLU A 357 -12.13 -3.95 14.87
CA GLU A 357 -11.57 -3.46 13.59
C GLU A 357 -10.53 -2.35 13.83
N ILE A 358 -10.82 -1.43 14.75
CA ILE A 358 -9.87 -0.38 15.16
C ILE A 358 -8.63 -1.01 15.79
N ARG A 359 -8.82 -2.04 16.63
CA ARG A 359 -7.72 -2.77 17.25
C ARG A 359 -6.84 -3.49 16.24
N SER A 360 -7.46 -4.17 15.28
CA SER A 360 -6.75 -4.82 14.18
C SER A 360 -5.96 -3.80 13.36
N ALA A 361 -6.59 -2.69 12.95
CA ALA A 361 -5.95 -1.63 12.17
C ALA A 361 -4.74 -1.01 12.89
N PHE A 362 -4.88 -0.66 14.17
CA PHE A 362 -3.79 -0.07 14.95
C PHE A 362 -2.60 -1.02 15.10
N ASN A 363 -2.86 -2.34 15.21
CA ASN A 363 -1.83 -3.38 15.28
C ASN A 363 -1.20 -3.76 13.92
N THR A 364 -1.45 -2.98 12.87
CA THR A 364 -0.68 -3.04 11.61
C THR A 364 0.38 -1.93 11.57
N PRO A 365 1.37 -1.97 10.67
CA PRO A 365 2.28 -0.85 10.48
C PRO A 365 1.64 0.37 9.81
N PHE A 366 0.40 0.25 9.33
CA PHE A 366 -0.34 1.28 8.59
C PHE A 366 -1.14 2.18 9.54
N TRP A 367 -1.77 3.24 9.02
CA TRP A 367 -2.70 4.05 9.79
C TRP A 367 -3.83 3.18 10.39
N PRO A 368 -4.26 3.48 11.62
CA PRO A 368 -3.91 4.68 12.39
C PRO A 368 -2.60 4.57 13.18
N HIS A 369 -1.89 5.69 13.33
CA HIS A 369 -0.64 5.77 14.11
C HIS A 369 -0.90 6.11 15.58
N VAL A 370 -1.95 6.84 15.90
CA VAL A 370 -2.28 7.17 17.30
C VAL A 370 -3.61 6.55 17.68
N LEU A 371 -3.64 5.84 18.80
CA LEU A 371 -4.86 5.34 19.43
C LEU A 371 -5.02 6.04 20.77
N ALA A 372 -6.17 6.64 21.01
CA ALA A 372 -6.48 7.28 22.29
C ALA A 372 -7.62 6.54 22.98
N THR A 373 -7.50 6.23 24.26
CA THR A 373 -8.54 5.49 25.00
C THR A 373 -8.69 5.97 26.43
N THR A 374 -9.85 5.70 27.03
CA THR A 374 -10.07 5.82 28.48
C THR A 374 -9.95 4.50 29.24
N SER A 375 -9.83 3.38 28.53
CA SER A 375 -9.76 2.04 29.12
C SER A 375 -8.32 1.76 29.54
N VAL A 376 -8.07 1.65 30.85
CA VAL A 376 -6.81 1.13 31.43
C VAL A 376 -7.10 -0.30 31.90
N GLY A 377 -7.40 -1.20 30.97
CA GLY A 377 -7.77 -2.60 31.25
C GLY A 377 -6.99 -3.61 30.38
N GLN A 378 -7.37 -4.89 30.37
CA GLN A 378 -6.76 -5.92 29.51
C GLN A 378 -6.78 -5.54 28.02
N GLU A 379 -7.70 -4.66 27.61
CA GLU A 379 -7.75 -4.11 26.25
C GLU A 379 -6.48 -3.34 25.88
N GLY A 380 -5.78 -2.71 26.84
CA GLY A 380 -4.50 -2.04 26.64
C GLY A 380 -3.37 -3.00 26.28
N LEU A 381 -3.45 -4.26 26.74
CA LEU A 381 -2.40 -5.27 26.54
C LEU A 381 -2.35 -5.78 25.09
N ASP A 382 -3.46 -5.70 24.34
CA ASP A 382 -3.52 -6.18 22.96
C ASP A 382 -2.96 -5.17 21.92
N PHE A 383 -2.45 -4.03 22.37
CA PHE A 383 -1.92 -2.95 21.52
C PHE A 383 -0.39 -2.85 21.60
N HIS A 384 0.30 -3.90 21.17
CA HIS A 384 1.74 -4.03 21.40
C HIS A 384 2.56 -4.29 20.12
N SER A 385 1.93 -4.64 19.00
CA SER A 385 2.68 -5.22 17.87
C SER A 385 3.59 -4.23 17.16
N TRP A 386 3.22 -2.94 17.16
CA TRP A 386 3.94 -1.86 16.48
C TRP A 386 4.08 -0.60 17.35
N CYS A 387 3.62 -0.65 18.60
CA CYS A 387 3.66 0.46 19.55
C CYS A 387 4.87 0.26 20.47
N ASP A 388 5.74 1.27 20.54
CA ASP A 388 6.89 1.30 21.44
C ASP A 388 6.49 1.76 22.85
#